data_AF-A0A351SU38-F1
#
_entry.id   AF-A0A351SU38-F1
#
_cell.length_a   1.000
_cell.length_b   1.000
_cell.length_c   1.000
_cell.angle_alpha   90.00
_cell.angle_beta   90.00
_cell.angle_gamma   90.00
#
_symmetry.space_group_name_H-M   'P 1'
#
loop_
_entity.id
_entity.type
_entity.pdbx_description
1 polymer ?
#
loop_
_entity_poly.entity_id
_entity_poly.type
_entity_poly.pdbx_seq_one_letter_code
_entity_poly.pdbx_strand_id
1 'polypeptide(L)'
;MAKRRVGSSARGVRVVKSVRPISDSQIDFSDIPESTDEELRRARRVGRPRTGRPPRQLIAIRIDPLLLKQLRAMAAKQAKPYQTFIHELLERAVKRAA
;
A
#
# COMPACT_ATOMS: atom_id res chain seq x y z
N MET A 1 8.10 -23.18 8.04
CA MET A 1 7.51 -22.31 6.99
C MET A 1 6.38 -21.50 7.63
N ALA A 2 6.58 -20.19 7.86
CA ALA A 2 5.63 -19.37 8.60
C ALA A 2 4.37 -19.05 7.75
N LYS A 3 3.18 -19.34 8.31
CA LYS A 3 1.89 -19.17 7.64
C LYS A 3 1.54 -17.67 7.51
N ARG A 4 1.27 -17.21 6.28
CA ARG A 4 0.80 -15.84 5.99
C ARG A 4 -0.51 -15.55 6.74
N ARG A 5 -0.53 -14.50 7.56
CA ARG A 5 -1.77 -14.00 8.19
C ARG A 5 -2.54 -13.15 7.17
N VAL A 6 -3.60 -13.71 6.59
CA VAL A 6 -4.52 -12.98 5.71
C VAL A 6 -5.57 -12.31 6.58
N GLY A 7 -5.51 -10.99 6.72
CA GLY A 7 -6.53 -10.21 7.42
C GLY A 7 -7.62 -9.78 6.44
N SER A 8 -8.72 -10.54 6.38
CA SER A 8 -9.95 -10.05 5.75
C SER A 8 -10.72 -9.22 6.78
N SER A 9 -10.97 -7.94 6.48
CA SER A 9 -11.70 -7.02 7.35
C SER A 9 -13.21 -7.00 7.11
N ALA A 10 -13.75 -7.98 6.39
CA ALA A 10 -15.19 -8.09 6.17
C ALA A 10 -15.85 -8.66 7.42
N ARG A 11 -16.42 -7.79 8.27
CA ARG A 11 -17.34 -8.21 9.34
C ARG A 11 -18.70 -8.58 8.74
N GLY A 12 -18.75 -9.72 8.04
CA GLY A 12 -19.99 -10.41 7.73
C GLY A 12 -20.19 -11.53 8.75
N VAL A 13 -21.30 -11.51 9.49
CA VAL A 13 -21.70 -12.65 10.32
C VAL A 13 -21.99 -13.80 9.36
N ARG A 14 -21.33 -14.97 9.54
CA ARG A 14 -21.61 -16.13 8.68
C ARG A 14 -23.05 -16.58 8.93
N VAL A 15 -23.88 -16.51 7.90
CA VAL A 15 -25.28 -16.95 7.92
C VAL A 15 -25.40 -18.47 8.07
N VAL A 16 -24.32 -19.23 7.78
CA VAL A 16 -24.31 -20.69 7.77
C VAL A 16 -23.01 -21.27 8.36
N LYS A 17 -23.12 -22.50 8.90
CA LYS A 17 -21.98 -23.30 9.41
C LYS A 17 -20.98 -23.58 8.27
N SER A 18 -19.70 -23.72 8.62
CA SER A 18 -18.64 -24.07 7.66
C SER A 18 -18.93 -25.42 7.01
N VAL A 19 -19.34 -25.41 5.74
CA VAL A 19 -19.49 -26.61 4.92
C VAL A 19 -18.09 -27.08 4.48
N ARG A 20 -17.94 -28.38 4.19
CA ARG A 20 -16.70 -28.92 3.62
C ARG A 20 -16.35 -28.15 2.32
N PRO A 21 -15.07 -27.92 2.01
CA PRO A 21 -14.68 -27.28 0.76
C PRO A 21 -15.26 -28.07 -0.43
N ILE A 22 -15.96 -27.38 -1.33
CA ILE A 22 -16.36 -27.92 -2.63
C ILE A 22 -15.22 -27.74 -3.63
N SER A 23 -15.09 -28.62 -4.62
CA SER A 23 -14.10 -28.45 -5.68
C SER A 23 -14.55 -27.40 -6.70
N ASP A 24 -13.61 -26.76 -7.40
CA ASP A 24 -13.92 -25.73 -8.41
C ASP A 24 -14.88 -26.25 -9.49
N SER A 25 -14.79 -27.54 -9.84
CA SER A 25 -15.69 -28.20 -10.80
C SER A 25 -17.15 -28.35 -10.33
N GLN A 26 -17.42 -28.13 -9.04
CA GLN A 26 -18.75 -28.20 -8.44
C GLN A 26 -19.35 -26.81 -8.21
N ILE A 27 -18.62 -25.73 -8.53
CA ILE A 27 -19.14 -24.37 -8.44
C ILE A 27 -20.08 -24.15 -9.62
N ASP A 28 -21.33 -23.82 -9.31
CA ASP A 28 -22.28 -23.34 -10.30
C ASP A 28 -22.01 -21.86 -10.58
N PHE A 29 -21.84 -21.51 -11.85
CA PHE A 29 -21.62 -20.15 -12.34
C PHE A 29 -22.82 -19.60 -13.10
N SER A 30 -23.97 -20.29 -13.06
CA SER A 30 -25.18 -19.89 -13.80
C SER A 30 -25.69 -18.50 -13.43
N ASP A 31 -25.45 -18.04 -12.20
CA ASP A 31 -25.83 -16.72 -11.68
C ASP A 31 -24.73 -15.66 -11.81
N ILE A 32 -23.47 -16.06 -12.03
CA ILE A 32 -22.30 -15.17 -12.12
C ILE A 32 -21.48 -15.58 -13.36
N PRO A 33 -21.92 -15.19 -14.57
CA PRO A 33 -21.17 -15.46 -15.78
C PRO A 33 -19.82 -14.73 -15.77
N GLU A 34 -18.86 -15.26 -16.53
CA GLU A 34 -17.57 -14.59 -16.73
C GLU A 34 -17.76 -13.22 -17.39
N SER A 35 -17.00 -12.22 -16.92
CA SER A 35 -17.04 -10.88 -17.50
C SER A 35 -16.44 -10.88 -18.90
N THR A 36 -17.09 -10.19 -19.82
CA THR A 36 -16.61 -10.05 -21.20
C THR A 36 -15.41 -9.10 -21.29
N ASP A 37 -14.60 -9.25 -22.34
CA ASP A 37 -13.46 -8.35 -22.59
C ASP A 37 -13.86 -6.87 -22.70
N GLU A 38 -15.06 -6.59 -23.24
CA GLU A 38 -15.59 -5.23 -23.34
C GLU A 38 -15.92 -4.64 -21.95
N GLU A 39 -16.53 -5.44 -21.08
CA GLU A 39 -16.85 -5.06 -19.70
C GLU A 39 -15.57 -4.84 -18.89
N LEU A 40 -14.58 -5.73 -19.04
CA LEU A 40 -13.27 -5.60 -18.40
C LEU A 40 -12.52 -4.34 -18.87
N ARG A 41 -12.61 -3.98 -20.15
CA ARG A 41 -12.01 -2.75 -20.69
C ARG A 41 -12.68 -1.48 -20.14
N ARG A 42 -13.99 -1.50 -19.94
CA ARG A 42 -14.75 -0.38 -19.34
C ARG A 42 -14.58 -0.30 -17.83
N ALA A 43 -14.17 -1.38 -17.17
CA ALA A 43 -13.99 -1.42 -15.74
C ALA A 43 -12.96 -0.38 -15.27
N ARG A 44 -13.40 0.56 -14.43
CA ARG A 44 -12.52 1.55 -13.82
C ARG A 44 -11.60 0.82 -12.84
N ARG A 45 -10.29 0.91 -13.06
CA ARG A 45 -9.29 0.34 -12.16
C ARG A 45 -9.31 1.06 -10.81
N VAL A 46 -9.95 0.47 -9.82
CA VAL A 46 -10.03 0.99 -8.43
C VAL A 46 -8.88 0.51 -7.53
N GLY A 47 -7.92 -0.23 -8.10
CA GLY A 47 -6.75 -0.75 -7.39
C GLY A 47 -5.63 0.27 -7.18
N ARG A 48 -4.50 -0.19 -6.61
CA ARG A 48 -3.30 0.64 -6.40
C ARG A 48 -2.92 1.34 -7.71
N PRO A 49 -2.87 2.69 -7.73
CA PRO A 49 -2.41 3.43 -8.90
C PRO A 49 -1.03 2.96 -9.32
N ARG A 50 -0.75 2.92 -10.62
CA ARG A 50 0.62 2.78 -11.11
C ARG A 50 1.35 4.07 -10.77
N THR A 51 1.91 4.17 -9.56
CA THR A 51 2.88 5.21 -9.26
C THR A 51 4.09 4.92 -10.16
N GLY A 52 4.30 5.72 -11.20
CA GLY A 52 5.43 5.57 -12.13
C GLY A 52 6.82 5.74 -11.49
N ARG A 53 6.87 5.90 -10.16
CA ARG A 53 8.08 5.93 -9.36
C ARG A 53 8.13 4.72 -8.44
N PRO A 54 9.31 4.09 -8.27
CA PRO A 54 9.47 3.05 -7.27
C PRO A 54 9.11 3.56 -5.88
N PRO A 55 8.57 2.71 -5.00
CA PRO A 55 8.28 3.09 -3.62
C PRO A 55 9.56 3.48 -2.88
N ARG A 56 9.44 4.36 -1.89
CA ARG A 56 10.58 4.71 -1.02
C ARG A 56 11.04 3.47 -0.28
N GLN A 57 12.34 3.20 -0.32
CA GLN A 57 12.94 2.11 0.45
C GLN A 57 13.07 2.53 1.92
N LEU A 58 12.65 1.65 2.83
CA LEU A 58 12.87 1.84 4.26
C LEU A 58 14.31 1.48 4.58
N ILE A 59 15.05 2.45 5.10
CA ILE A 59 16.44 2.31 5.51
C ILE A 59 16.62 2.85 6.93
N ALA A 60 17.60 2.31 7.64
CA ALA A 60 18.03 2.85 8.92
C ALA A 60 19.22 3.80 8.69
N ILE A 61 19.11 5.04 9.17
CA ILE A 61 20.19 6.03 9.15
C ILE A 61 20.42 6.48 10.59
N ARG A 62 21.68 6.53 11.01
CA ARG A 62 22.06 7.15 12.30
C ARG A 62 22.13 8.66 12.11
N ILE A 63 21.39 9.39 12.93
CA ILE A 63 21.36 10.86 12.93
C ILE A 63 21.62 11.30 14.37
N ASP A 64 22.45 12.32 14.53
CA ASP A 64 22.67 12.95 15.82
C ASP A 64 21.32 13.38 16.46
N PRO A 65 21.08 13.11 17.76
CA PRO A 65 19.80 13.37 18.39
C PRO A 65 19.44 14.86 18.44
N LEU A 66 20.42 15.76 18.57
CA LEU A 66 20.18 17.20 18.56
C LEU A 66 19.78 17.67 17.16
N LEU A 67 20.45 17.16 16.13
CA LEU A 67 20.10 17.40 14.73
C LEU A 67 18.68 16.90 14.42
N LEU A 68 18.32 15.70 14.86
CA LEU A 68 16.97 15.15 14.65
C LEU A 68 15.90 16.05 15.29
N LYS A 69 16.16 16.60 16.49
CA LYS A 69 15.24 17.55 17.16
C LYS A 69 15.07 18.83 16.33
N GLN A 70 16.16 19.38 15.80
CA GLN A 70 16.11 20.57 14.94
C GLN A 70 15.35 20.30 13.64
N LEU A 71 15.61 19.16 12.97
CA LEU A 71 14.90 18.76 11.75
C LEU A 71 13.40 18.63 11.97
N ARG A 72 12.97 18.05 13.11
CA ARG A 72 11.56 17.96 13.49
C ARG A 72 10.93 19.34 13.69
N ALA A 73 11.62 20.26 14.36
CA ALA A 73 11.14 21.63 14.55
C ALA A 73 11.00 22.38 13.21
N MET A 74 11.97 22.22 12.30
CA MET A 74 11.91 22.82 10.96
C MET A 74 10.76 22.26 10.12
N ALA A 75 10.54 20.93 10.18
CA ALA A 75 9.43 20.30 9.48
C ALA A 75 8.06 20.77 10.01
N ALA A 76 7.93 20.93 11.33
CA ALA A 76 6.72 21.44 11.96
C ALA A 76 6.40 22.88 11.51
N LYS A 77 7.41 23.76 11.40
CA LYS A 77 7.25 25.12 10.86
C LYS A 77 6.70 25.14 9.43
N GLN A 78 6.91 24.07 8.66
CA GLN A 78 6.42 23.93 7.28
C GLN A 78 5.16 23.08 7.17
N ALA A 79 4.55 22.68 8.31
CA ALA A 79 3.42 21.76 8.36
C ALA A 79 3.65 20.45 7.58
N LYS A 80 4.90 19.96 7.55
CA LYS A 80 5.29 18.72 6.84
C LYS A 80 5.70 17.63 7.83
N PRO A 81 5.45 16.34 7.51
CA PRO A 81 6.08 15.23 8.24
C PRO A 81 7.60 15.30 8.14
N TYR A 82 8.30 15.05 9.26
CA TYR A 82 9.76 15.21 9.32
C TYR A 82 10.49 14.26 8.35
N GLN A 83 9.97 13.06 8.09
CA GLN A 83 10.56 12.13 7.11
C GLN A 83 10.48 12.66 5.68
N THR A 84 9.36 13.31 5.33
CA THR A 84 9.19 13.96 4.02
C THR A 84 10.16 15.12 3.88
N PHE A 85 10.28 15.94 4.92
CA PHE A 85 11.21 17.06 4.97
C PHE A 85 12.68 16.61 4.80
N ILE A 86 13.11 15.58 5.54
CA ILE A 86 14.46 15.02 5.42
C ILE A 86 14.71 14.53 3.98
N HIS A 87 13.76 13.82 3.38
CA HIS A 87 13.90 13.34 2.00
C HIS A 87 14.07 14.48 0.99
N GLU A 88 13.24 15.52 1.07
CA GLU A 88 13.35 16.70 0.19
C GLU A 88 14.69 17.44 0.40
N LEU A 89 15.17 17.53 1.64
CA LEU A 89 16.46 18.15 1.96
C LEU A 89 17.62 17.39 1.33
N LEU A 90 17.63 16.06 1.44
CA LEU A 90 18.63 15.20 0.80
C LEU A 90 18.56 15.29 -0.72
N GLU A 91 17.36 15.28 -1.32
CA GLU A 91 17.18 15.43 -2.77
C GLU A 91 17.75 16.76 -3.27
N ARG A 92 17.50 17.86 -2.55
CA ARG A 92 18.05 19.19 -2.88
C ARG A 92 19.57 19.23 -2.73
N ALA A 93 20.13 18.59 -1.70
CA ALA A 93 21.57 18.53 -1.49
C ALA A 93 22.26 17.78 -2.63
N VAL A 94 21.73 16.63 -3.04
CA VAL A 94 22.26 15.86 -4.18
C VAL A 94 22.18 16.66 -5.47
N LYS A 95 21.06 17.34 -5.75
CA LYS A 95 20.91 18.19 -6.95
C LYS A 95 21.87 19.38 -7.00
N ARG A 96 22.37 19.86 -5.86
CA ARG A 96 23.36 20.94 -5.79
C ARG A 96 24.79 20.45 -5.90
N ALA A 97 25.02 19.18 -5.56
CA ALA A 97 26.35 18.56 -5.59
C ALA A 97 26.67 17.91 -6.95
N ALA A 98 25.63 17.56 -7.72
CA ALA A 98 25.73 17.15 -9.11
C ALA A 98 25.83 18.37 -10.03
#